data_AF-E4U0Y0-F1
#
_entry.id   AF-E4U0Y0-F1
#
_cell.length_a   1.000
_cell.length_b   1.000
_cell.length_c   1.000
_cell.angle_alpha   90.00
_cell.angle_beta   90.00
_cell.angle_gamma   90.00
#
_symmetry.space_group_name_H-M   'P 1'
#
loop_
_entity.id
_entity.type
_entity.pdbx_description
1 polymer ?
#
loop_
_entity_poly.entity_id
_entity_poly.type
_entity_poly.pdbx_seq_one_letter_code
_entity_poly.pdbx_strand_id
1 'polypeptide(L)'
;MTDLEKKYFDTVFIERICTYAQIAEKIEISAEKLKEMYAKNGGIDKCIADQIFNIDIIEYLNLKDSMSTDKVTIDEIYQKYSNKKSSANEGEFQFHDWKEFYGWYIEQIKNGETCCYCGVNQSKIKISLDGVNNLSTPYVRLKRKTRGVSLEIERVDTSDGHNLYSVENCRLACHVCNNAKSDFITAQEFEPIARGIYNFWKEKVGVQDIIFPTEVYKTFK
;
A
#
# COMPACT_ATOMS: atom_id res chain seq x y z
N MET A 1 -3.95 -10.85 18.26
CA MET A 1 -5.23 -10.85 17.54
C MET A 1 -6.05 -12.02 18.07
N THR A 2 -7.23 -11.75 18.61
CA THR A 2 -8.23 -12.77 18.97
C THR A 2 -8.85 -13.38 17.71
N ASP A 3 -9.57 -14.50 17.85
CA ASP A 3 -10.28 -15.11 16.71
C ASP A 3 -11.34 -14.16 16.12
N LEU A 4 -11.97 -13.35 16.96
CA LEU A 4 -12.97 -12.37 16.55
C LEU A 4 -12.32 -11.20 15.79
N GLU A 5 -11.18 -10.68 16.27
CA GLU A 5 -10.38 -9.68 15.56
C GLU A 5 -9.89 -10.20 14.21
N LYS A 6 -9.46 -11.46 14.13
CA LYS A 6 -9.06 -12.09 12.87
C LYS A 6 -10.22 -12.20 11.89
N LYS A 7 -11.39 -12.65 12.35
CA LYS A 7 -12.61 -12.71 11.54
C LYS A 7 -13.00 -11.31 11.03
N TYR A 8 -12.89 -10.29 11.87
CA TYR A 8 -13.15 -8.90 11.48
C TYR A 8 -12.17 -8.42 10.43
N PHE A 9 -10.89 -8.66 10.64
CA PHE A 9 -9.84 -8.32 9.70
C PHE A 9 -10.11 -8.95 8.32
N ASP A 10 -10.32 -10.26 8.27
CA ASP A 10 -10.55 -10.98 7.01
C ASP A 10 -11.83 -10.48 6.31
N THR A 11 -12.92 -10.32 7.05
CA THR A 11 -14.23 -9.90 6.49
C THR A 11 -14.23 -8.45 6.01
N VAL A 12 -13.79 -7.51 6.85
CA VAL A 12 -13.95 -6.08 6.60
C VAL A 12 -12.81 -5.52 5.76
N PHE A 13 -11.59 -6.02 5.94
CA PHE A 13 -10.41 -5.48 5.28
C PHE A 13 -9.98 -6.26 4.04
N ILE A 14 -10.01 -7.60 4.10
CA ILE A 14 -9.59 -8.44 2.97
C ILE A 14 -10.75 -8.68 2.00
N GLU A 15 -11.90 -9.14 2.48
CA GLU A 15 -13.09 -9.32 1.63
C GLU A 15 -13.81 -8.00 1.34
N ARG A 16 -13.44 -6.92 2.06
CA ARG A 16 -13.99 -5.57 1.87
C ARG A 16 -15.51 -5.52 2.03
N ILE A 17 -16.10 -6.36 2.88
CA ILE A 17 -17.55 -6.39 3.14
C ILE A 17 -17.95 -5.11 3.89
N CYS A 18 -18.41 -4.10 3.15
CA CYS A 18 -18.76 -2.79 3.71
C CYS A 18 -20.03 -2.18 3.08
N THR A 19 -20.80 -2.96 2.32
CA THR A 19 -22.05 -2.51 1.69
C THR A 19 -23.11 -3.60 1.79
N TYR A 20 -24.38 -3.22 1.68
CA TYR A 20 -25.47 -4.20 1.66
C TYR A 20 -25.36 -5.21 0.52
N ALA A 21 -24.86 -4.79 -0.65
CA ALA A 21 -24.69 -5.69 -1.80
C ALA A 21 -23.67 -6.80 -1.52
N GLN A 22 -22.54 -6.45 -0.89
CA GLN A 22 -21.50 -7.42 -0.54
C GLN A 22 -21.94 -8.36 0.58
N ILE A 23 -22.67 -7.84 1.58
CA ILE A 23 -23.24 -8.68 2.65
C ILE A 23 -24.27 -9.64 2.05
N ALA A 24 -25.16 -9.13 1.20
CA ALA A 24 -26.19 -9.88 0.47
C ALA A 24 -25.60 -11.04 -0.34
N GLU A 25 -24.54 -10.78 -1.11
CA GLU A 25 -23.81 -11.80 -1.86
C GLU A 25 -23.24 -12.88 -0.93
N LYS A 26 -22.62 -12.48 0.19
CA LYS A 26 -21.97 -13.41 1.12
C LYS A 26 -22.95 -14.34 1.86
N ILE A 27 -24.16 -13.87 2.15
CA ILE A 27 -25.18 -14.64 2.90
C ILE A 27 -26.35 -15.10 2.02
N GLU A 28 -26.23 -14.92 0.70
CA GLU A 28 -27.22 -15.34 -0.31
C GLU A 28 -28.63 -14.76 -0.08
N ILE A 29 -28.72 -13.46 0.24
CA ILE A 29 -29.99 -12.72 0.42
C ILE A 29 -30.02 -11.48 -0.49
N SER A 30 -31.20 -10.93 -0.78
CA SER A 30 -31.33 -9.66 -1.51
C SER A 30 -30.81 -8.47 -0.69
N ALA A 31 -30.05 -7.59 -1.35
CA ALA A 31 -29.54 -6.35 -0.78
C ALA A 31 -30.66 -5.38 -0.39
N GLU A 32 -31.76 -5.37 -1.14
CA GLU A 32 -32.96 -4.56 -0.86
C GLU A 32 -33.56 -4.96 0.48
N LYS A 33 -33.71 -6.27 0.73
CA LYS A 33 -34.22 -6.79 2.01
C LYS A 33 -33.34 -6.37 3.18
N LEU A 34 -32.01 -6.48 3.04
CA LEU A 34 -31.09 -6.01 4.08
C LEU A 34 -31.22 -4.51 4.31
N LYS A 35 -31.35 -3.73 3.24
CA LYS A 35 -31.50 -2.27 3.33
C LYS A 35 -32.81 -1.90 4.04
N GLU A 36 -33.92 -2.57 3.76
CA GLU A 36 -35.19 -2.36 4.46
C GLU A 36 -35.09 -2.64 5.96
N MET A 37 -34.42 -3.72 6.33
CA MET A 37 -34.25 -4.12 7.73
C MET A 37 -33.32 -3.19 8.51
N TYR A 38 -32.20 -2.77 7.91
CA TYR A 38 -31.08 -2.17 8.63
C TYR A 38 -30.86 -0.68 8.35
N ALA A 39 -31.31 -0.11 7.22
CA ALA A 39 -30.98 1.28 6.88
C ALA A 39 -31.46 2.31 7.91
N LYS A 40 -32.58 2.04 8.58
CA LYS A 40 -33.11 2.88 9.68
C LYS A 40 -32.75 2.37 11.07
N ASN A 41 -32.08 1.21 11.15
CA ASN A 41 -31.80 0.48 12.38
C ASN A 41 -30.30 0.14 12.45
N GLY A 42 -29.46 1.13 12.73
CA GLY A 42 -28.01 0.94 12.91
C GLY A 42 -27.18 0.72 11.63
N GLY A 43 -27.83 0.65 10.47
CA GLY A 43 -27.16 0.69 9.17
C GLY A 43 -26.29 -0.55 8.89
N ILE A 44 -25.23 -0.32 8.10
CA ILE A 44 -24.31 -1.38 7.67
C ILE A 44 -23.59 -2.02 8.85
N ASP A 45 -23.18 -1.24 9.86
CA ASP A 45 -22.50 -1.78 11.04
C ASP A 45 -23.38 -2.78 11.79
N LYS A 46 -24.66 -2.44 12.01
CA LYS A 46 -25.62 -3.37 12.63
C LYS A 46 -25.94 -4.58 11.74
N CYS A 47 -26.01 -4.38 10.43
CA CYS A 47 -26.18 -5.49 9.49
C CYS A 47 -25.01 -6.49 9.58
N ILE A 48 -23.77 -6.00 9.60
CA ILE A 48 -22.57 -6.84 9.72
C ILE A 48 -22.54 -7.55 11.08
N ALA A 49 -22.79 -6.83 12.17
CA ALA A 49 -22.83 -7.38 13.53
C ALA A 49 -23.81 -8.56 13.63
N ASP A 50 -25.06 -8.35 13.17
CA ASP A 50 -26.12 -9.34 13.27
C ASP A 50 -25.93 -10.51 12.27
N GLN A 51 -25.65 -10.21 10.99
CA GLN A 51 -25.69 -11.21 9.91
C GLN A 51 -24.37 -11.97 9.71
N ILE A 52 -23.23 -11.35 10.00
CA ILE A 52 -21.90 -11.96 9.74
C ILE A 52 -21.24 -12.42 11.03
N PHE A 53 -21.29 -11.59 12.07
CA PHE A 53 -20.59 -11.87 13.32
C PHE A 53 -21.47 -12.57 14.35
N ASN A 54 -22.79 -12.38 14.27
CA ASN A 54 -23.76 -12.85 15.25
C ASN A 54 -23.41 -12.38 16.67
N ILE A 55 -23.07 -11.09 16.78
CA ILE A 55 -22.74 -10.40 18.03
C ILE A 55 -23.60 -9.15 18.17
N ASP A 56 -23.67 -8.59 19.37
CA ASP A 56 -24.35 -7.34 19.57
C ASP A 56 -23.59 -6.16 18.95
N ILE A 57 -24.31 -5.07 18.66
CA ILE A 57 -23.74 -3.90 17.99
C ILE A 57 -22.66 -3.20 18.82
N ILE A 58 -22.74 -3.22 20.15
CA ILE A 58 -21.74 -2.59 21.02
C ILE A 58 -20.44 -3.40 20.94
N GLU A 59 -20.51 -4.73 21.00
CA GLU A 59 -19.36 -5.61 20.82
C GLU A 59 -18.70 -5.39 19.45
N TYR A 60 -19.49 -5.31 18.37
CA TYR A 60 -18.98 -5.01 17.03
C TYR A 60 -18.31 -3.62 16.93
N LEU A 61 -18.88 -2.59 17.55
CA LEU A 61 -18.30 -1.25 17.52
C LEU A 61 -16.98 -1.20 18.30
N ASN A 62 -16.88 -1.87 19.45
CA ASN A 62 -15.62 -1.99 20.18
C ASN A 62 -14.54 -2.69 19.34
N LEU A 63 -14.92 -3.73 18.60
CA LEU A 63 -14.03 -4.43 17.67
C LEU A 63 -13.54 -3.51 16.56
N LYS A 64 -14.46 -2.79 15.92
CA LYS A 64 -14.15 -1.79 14.88
C LYS A 64 -13.21 -0.70 15.38
N ASP A 65 -13.45 -0.19 16.58
CA ASP A 65 -12.61 0.85 17.20
C ASP A 65 -11.21 0.32 17.54
N SER A 66 -11.11 -0.92 18.03
CA SER A 66 -9.80 -1.55 18.30
C SER A 66 -8.93 -1.71 17.05
N MET A 67 -9.57 -1.83 15.87
CA MET A 67 -8.92 -2.00 14.56
C MET A 67 -8.80 -0.68 13.78
N SER A 68 -9.07 0.47 14.40
CA SER A 68 -9.11 1.78 13.74
C SER A 68 -7.76 2.20 13.12
N THR A 69 -6.64 1.87 13.76
CA THR A 69 -5.30 2.18 13.22
C THR A 69 -5.00 1.31 12.00
N ASP A 70 -5.28 0.01 12.08
CA ASP A 70 -5.11 -0.92 10.96
C ASP A 70 -5.96 -0.49 9.76
N LYS A 71 -7.19 -0.03 10.02
CA LYS A 71 -8.07 0.49 8.98
C LYS A 71 -7.43 1.61 8.17
N VAL A 72 -6.76 2.57 8.82
CA VAL A 72 -6.10 3.68 8.11
C VAL A 72 -5.03 3.15 7.18
N THR A 73 -4.13 2.30 7.67
CA THR A 73 -3.04 1.72 6.87
C THR A 73 -3.56 0.85 5.72
N ILE A 74 -4.57 0.02 5.98
CA ILE A 74 -5.16 -0.86 4.97
C ILE A 74 -5.86 -0.05 3.88
N ASP A 75 -6.63 0.99 4.26
CA ASP A 75 -7.28 1.86 3.28
C ASP A 75 -6.24 2.62 2.43
N GLU A 76 -5.11 3.05 2.99
CA GLU A 76 -4.00 3.63 2.23
C GLU A 76 -3.44 2.65 1.18
N ILE A 77 -3.20 1.39 1.57
CA ILE A 77 -2.74 0.34 0.65
C ILE A 77 -3.80 0.04 -0.42
N TYR A 78 -5.08 0.02 -0.03
CA TYR A 78 -6.19 -0.19 -0.96
C TYR A 78 -6.31 0.94 -1.99
N GLN A 79 -6.09 2.18 -1.58
CA GLN A 79 -6.02 3.31 -2.52
C GLN A 79 -4.89 3.12 -3.53
N LYS A 80 -3.71 2.62 -3.10
CA LYS A 80 -2.62 2.29 -4.04
C LYS A 80 -3.05 1.20 -5.03
N TYR A 81 -3.67 0.12 -4.56
CA TYR A 81 -4.23 -0.94 -5.41
C TYR A 81 -5.23 -0.39 -6.43
N SER A 82 -6.25 0.31 -5.95
CA SER A 82 -7.34 0.84 -6.79
C SER A 82 -6.81 1.82 -7.83
N ASN A 83 -5.93 2.74 -7.43
CA ASN A 83 -5.33 3.70 -8.35
C ASN A 83 -4.53 2.99 -9.44
N LYS A 84 -3.65 2.04 -9.08
CA LYS A 84 -2.83 1.32 -10.06
C LYS A 84 -3.66 0.45 -10.99
N LYS A 85 -4.66 -0.26 -10.47
CA LYS A 85 -5.60 -1.04 -11.27
C LYS A 85 -6.36 -0.17 -12.27
N SER A 86 -6.81 1.02 -11.84
CA SER A 86 -7.56 1.93 -12.71
C SER A 86 -6.70 2.66 -13.74
N SER A 87 -5.42 2.90 -13.45
CA SER A 87 -4.51 3.64 -14.32
C SER A 87 -3.74 2.77 -15.30
N ALA A 88 -3.70 1.45 -15.07
CA ALA A 88 -3.03 0.50 -15.93
C ALA A 88 -3.82 0.31 -17.23
N ASN A 89 -3.12 0.10 -18.35
CA ASN A 89 -3.79 -0.32 -19.57
C ASN A 89 -4.37 -1.73 -19.42
N GLU A 90 -5.29 -2.09 -20.32
CA GLU A 90 -5.84 -3.43 -20.37
C GLU A 90 -4.72 -4.48 -20.44
N GLY A 91 -4.77 -5.47 -19.54
CA GLY A 91 -3.76 -6.51 -19.44
C GLY A 91 -2.45 -6.12 -18.74
N GLU A 92 -2.23 -4.86 -18.35
CA GLU A 92 -1.01 -4.49 -17.61
C GLU A 92 -1.09 -4.80 -16.11
N PHE A 93 -2.29 -4.79 -15.53
CA PHE A 93 -2.49 -5.09 -14.11
C PHE A 93 -2.74 -6.58 -13.89
N GLN A 94 -1.74 -7.29 -13.36
CA GLN A 94 -1.69 -8.75 -13.26
C GLN A 94 -1.86 -9.28 -11.84
N PHE A 95 -2.10 -8.43 -10.84
CA PHE A 95 -2.58 -8.92 -9.55
C PHE A 95 -4.03 -9.44 -9.72
N HIS A 96 -4.28 -10.68 -9.34
CA HIS A 96 -5.57 -11.36 -9.48
C HIS A 96 -6.68 -10.61 -8.73
N ASP A 97 -6.40 -10.23 -7.48
CA ASP A 97 -7.34 -9.53 -6.62
C ASP A 97 -6.63 -8.61 -5.61
N TRP A 98 -7.43 -7.99 -4.75
CA TRP A 98 -6.94 -7.15 -3.66
C TRP A 98 -6.11 -7.95 -2.64
N LYS A 99 -6.49 -9.20 -2.34
CA LYS A 99 -5.84 -10.03 -1.33
C LYS A 99 -4.41 -10.36 -1.72
N GLU A 100 -4.18 -10.72 -2.99
CA GLU A 100 -2.83 -10.97 -3.52
C GLU A 100 -1.97 -9.70 -3.46
N PHE A 101 -2.51 -8.57 -3.90
CA PHE A 101 -1.78 -7.29 -3.81
C PHE A 101 -1.46 -6.90 -2.37
N TYR A 102 -2.42 -7.04 -1.46
CA TYR A 102 -2.24 -6.74 -0.04
C TYR A 102 -1.14 -7.63 0.55
N GLY A 103 -1.19 -8.95 0.28
CA GLY A 103 -0.15 -9.89 0.70
C GLY A 103 1.23 -9.47 0.20
N TRP A 104 1.35 -9.15 -1.09
CA TRP A 104 2.59 -8.64 -1.68
C TRP A 104 3.09 -7.36 -0.97
N TYR A 105 2.21 -6.38 -0.74
CA TYR A 105 2.58 -5.12 -0.13
C TYR A 105 3.02 -5.29 1.34
N ILE A 106 2.33 -6.15 2.10
CA ILE A 106 2.72 -6.48 3.48
C ILE A 106 4.10 -7.13 3.53
N GLU A 107 4.45 -8.00 2.58
CA GLU A 107 5.82 -8.54 2.50
C GLU A 107 6.85 -7.44 2.22
N GLN A 108 6.52 -6.41 1.42
CA GLN A 108 7.42 -5.25 1.25
C GLN A 108 7.62 -4.49 2.57
N ILE A 109 6.57 -4.33 3.38
CA ILE A 109 6.66 -3.70 4.70
C ILE A 109 7.51 -4.54 5.66
N LYS A 110 7.28 -5.86 5.72
CA LYS A 110 8.07 -6.78 6.56
C LYS A 110 9.54 -6.78 6.18
N ASN A 111 9.83 -6.61 4.89
CA ASN A 111 11.19 -6.47 4.36
C ASN A 111 11.77 -5.05 4.54
N GLY A 112 11.18 -4.23 5.42
CA GLY A 112 11.72 -2.95 5.86
C GLY A 112 11.16 -1.73 5.14
N GLU A 113 10.21 -1.90 4.21
CA GLU A 113 9.61 -0.82 3.43
C GLU A 113 10.68 0.09 2.80
N THR A 114 11.59 -0.53 2.05
CA THR A 114 12.79 0.09 1.46
C THR A 114 12.66 0.27 -0.05
N CYS A 115 13.23 1.36 -0.57
CA CYS A 115 13.47 1.53 -2.00
C CYS A 115 14.36 0.41 -2.54
N CYS A 116 13.91 -0.31 -3.57
CA CYS A 116 14.63 -1.42 -4.19
C CYS A 116 15.95 -1.00 -4.86
N TYR A 117 16.09 0.27 -5.23
CA TYR A 117 17.28 0.79 -5.91
C TYR A 117 18.33 1.33 -4.92
N CYS A 118 17.94 2.27 -4.05
CA CYS A 118 18.90 2.96 -3.18
C CYS A 118 18.82 2.55 -1.69
N GLY A 119 17.89 1.68 -1.31
CA GLY A 119 17.78 1.15 0.06
C GLY A 119 17.19 2.09 1.10
N VAL A 120 16.87 3.35 0.76
CA VAL A 120 16.23 4.27 1.73
C VAL A 120 14.83 3.76 2.09
N ASN A 121 14.51 3.73 3.39
CA ASN A 121 13.18 3.31 3.85
C ASN A 121 12.20 4.48 4.01
N GLN A 122 10.91 4.13 4.07
CA GLN A 122 9.81 5.08 4.20
C GLN A 122 9.94 6.05 5.38
N SER A 123 10.38 5.56 6.55
CA SER A 123 10.55 6.40 7.75
C SER A 123 11.66 7.43 7.57
N LYS A 124 12.78 7.06 6.92
CA LYS A 124 13.90 7.98 6.64
C LYS A 124 13.51 9.07 5.65
N ILE A 125 12.68 8.74 4.65
CA ILE A 125 12.10 9.74 3.74
C ILE A 125 11.27 10.75 4.54
N LYS A 126 10.35 10.29 5.41
CA LYS A 126 9.52 11.18 6.23
C LYS A 126 10.36 12.12 7.09
N ILE A 127 11.36 11.59 7.82
CA ILE A 127 12.30 12.38 8.63
C ILE A 127 12.99 13.47 7.79
N SER A 128 13.44 13.14 6.57
CA SER A 128 14.12 14.10 5.70
C SER A 128 13.20 15.21 5.17
N LEU A 129 11.91 14.93 5.02
CA LEU A 129 10.90 15.86 4.50
C LEU A 129 10.34 16.76 5.59
N ASP A 130 10.14 16.22 6.79
CA ASP A 130 9.68 16.95 7.97
C ASP A 130 10.80 17.82 8.57
N GLY A 131 12.06 17.47 8.25
CA GLY A 131 13.25 18.21 8.61
C GLY A 131 13.72 17.92 10.03
N VAL A 132 15.02 17.73 10.20
CA VAL A 132 15.66 17.90 11.50
C VAL A 132 15.83 19.42 11.67
N ASN A 133 14.99 20.06 12.49
CA ASN A 133 15.09 21.47 12.92
C ASN A 133 14.45 22.60 12.06
N ASN A 134 13.34 22.39 11.34
CA ASN A 134 12.50 23.49 10.80
C ASN A 134 13.20 24.54 9.89
N LEU A 135 14.39 24.26 9.36
CA LEU A 135 15.10 25.14 8.44
C LEU A 135 14.86 24.69 7.00
N SER A 136 13.89 25.32 6.33
CA SER A 136 13.65 25.23 4.88
C SER A 136 13.67 23.81 4.31
N THR A 137 12.69 22.99 4.66
CA THR A 137 12.66 21.61 4.17
C THR A 137 12.51 21.57 2.63
N PRO A 138 13.15 20.62 1.93
CA PRO A 138 12.93 20.39 0.50
C PRO A 138 11.44 20.19 0.16
N TYR A 139 10.66 19.69 1.11
CA TYR A 139 9.21 19.49 1.00
C TYR A 139 8.44 20.79 0.73
N VAL A 140 8.81 21.91 1.36
CA VAL A 140 8.20 23.23 1.10
C VAL A 140 8.44 23.68 -0.35
N ARG A 141 9.52 23.21 -0.99
CA ARG A 141 9.88 23.53 -2.37
C ARG A 141 9.29 22.57 -3.41
N LEU A 142 8.68 21.46 -2.99
CA LEU A 142 8.01 20.55 -3.92
C LEU A 142 6.79 21.25 -4.52
N LYS A 143 6.84 21.49 -5.84
CA LYS A 143 5.69 22.04 -6.59
C LYS A 143 4.46 21.13 -6.51
N ARG A 144 4.65 19.83 -6.26
CA ARG A 144 3.57 18.84 -6.07
C ARG A 144 3.71 18.19 -4.69
N LYS A 145 3.02 18.74 -3.70
CA LYS A 145 3.06 18.31 -2.29
C LYS A 145 2.62 16.85 -2.07
N THR A 146 1.91 16.25 -3.03
CA THR A 146 1.41 14.86 -2.93
C THR A 146 2.39 13.81 -3.44
N ARG A 147 3.47 14.19 -4.15
CA ARG A 147 4.48 13.26 -4.66
C ARG A 147 5.70 13.24 -3.77
N GLY A 148 6.31 12.07 -3.64
CA GLY A 148 7.60 11.91 -2.97
C GLY A 148 7.58 11.78 -1.45
N VAL A 149 6.40 11.77 -0.82
CA VAL A 149 6.23 11.54 0.63
C VAL A 149 6.29 10.06 0.98
N SER A 150 5.81 9.20 0.08
CA SER A 150 5.84 7.75 0.28
C SER A 150 6.61 7.03 -0.83
N LEU A 151 7.07 5.82 -0.52
CA LEU A 151 7.55 4.90 -1.54
C LEU A 151 6.42 4.59 -2.52
N GLU A 152 6.77 4.60 -3.80
CA GLU A 152 5.90 4.40 -4.93
C GLU A 152 6.03 2.96 -5.43
N ILE A 153 4.94 2.44 -5.98
CA ILE A 153 4.95 1.13 -6.64
C ILE A 153 5.55 1.32 -8.02
N GLU A 154 6.65 0.61 -8.26
CA GLU A 154 7.50 0.67 -9.42
C GLU A 154 7.49 -0.66 -10.17
N ARG A 155 7.51 -0.59 -11.50
CA ARG A 155 7.73 -1.74 -12.40
C ARG A 155 9.22 -1.75 -12.75
N VAL A 156 9.94 -2.78 -12.30
CA VAL A 156 11.40 -2.83 -12.47
C VAL A 156 11.77 -3.02 -13.94
N ASP A 157 11.14 -3.99 -14.57
CA ASP A 157 11.23 -4.27 -15.99
C ASP A 157 10.14 -3.48 -16.73
N THR A 158 10.60 -2.53 -17.54
CA THR A 158 9.77 -1.65 -18.36
C THR A 158 9.88 -1.99 -19.85
N SER A 159 10.54 -3.10 -20.20
CA SER A 159 10.66 -3.55 -21.58
C SER A 159 9.31 -3.98 -22.17
N ASP A 160 9.21 -3.93 -23.49
CA ASP A 160 7.98 -4.26 -24.21
C ASP A 160 7.51 -5.68 -23.87
N GLY A 161 6.24 -5.79 -23.47
CA GLY A 161 5.63 -7.05 -23.05
C GLY A 161 5.91 -7.47 -21.59
N HIS A 162 6.83 -6.79 -20.89
CA HIS A 162 7.17 -7.07 -19.49
C HIS A 162 6.79 -5.95 -18.52
N ASN A 163 6.27 -4.83 -19.03
CA ASN A 163 5.85 -3.66 -18.26
C ASN A 163 4.54 -3.86 -17.47
N LEU A 164 4.48 -4.92 -16.65
CA LEU A 164 3.29 -5.39 -15.96
C LEU A 164 3.34 -5.03 -14.47
N TYR A 165 2.19 -4.69 -13.88
CA TYR A 165 2.01 -4.64 -12.44
C TYR A 165 1.72 -6.05 -11.92
N SER A 166 2.77 -6.76 -11.49
CA SER A 166 2.67 -8.12 -10.94
C SER A 166 3.52 -8.29 -9.67
N VAL A 167 3.35 -9.42 -8.98
CA VAL A 167 4.16 -9.79 -7.80
C VAL A 167 5.66 -9.82 -8.15
N GLU A 168 6.00 -10.32 -9.34
CA GLU A 168 7.37 -10.52 -9.80
C GLU A 168 8.04 -9.22 -10.22
N ASN A 169 7.30 -8.33 -10.89
CA ASN A 169 7.83 -7.10 -11.49
C ASN A 169 7.69 -5.86 -10.60
N CYS A 170 6.72 -5.85 -9.68
CA CYS A 170 6.53 -4.71 -8.78
C CYS A 170 7.56 -4.69 -7.66
N ARG A 171 8.09 -3.50 -7.36
CA ARG A 171 8.89 -3.19 -6.16
C ARG A 171 8.46 -1.84 -5.58
N LEU A 172 8.95 -1.52 -4.38
CA LEU A 172 8.85 -0.17 -3.83
C LEU A 172 10.07 0.65 -4.25
N ALA A 173 9.86 1.86 -4.76
CA ALA A 173 10.92 2.80 -5.09
C ALA A 173 10.66 4.18 -4.48
N CYS A 174 11.72 4.88 -4.07
CA CYS A 174 11.57 6.28 -3.68
C CYS A 174 11.39 7.14 -4.93
N HIS A 175 10.69 8.27 -4.78
CA HIS A 175 10.39 9.15 -5.91
C HIS A 175 11.64 9.64 -6.67
N VAL A 176 12.78 9.82 -5.98
CA VAL A 176 14.03 10.24 -6.64
C VAL A 176 14.52 9.15 -7.58
N CYS A 177 14.55 7.90 -7.13
CA CYS A 177 14.97 6.78 -7.96
C CYS A 177 13.98 6.50 -9.09
N ASN A 178 12.67 6.46 -8.79
CA ASN A 178 11.64 6.21 -9.79
C ASN A 178 11.70 7.23 -10.94
N ASN A 179 11.72 8.53 -10.61
CA ASN A 179 11.80 9.57 -11.63
C ASN A 179 13.14 9.59 -12.39
N ALA A 180 14.25 9.23 -11.74
CA ALA A 180 15.57 9.23 -12.37
C ALA A 180 15.80 8.03 -13.29
N LYS A 181 15.25 6.85 -12.95
CA LYS A 181 15.33 5.66 -13.81
C LYS A 181 14.52 5.87 -15.08
N SER A 182 13.29 6.40 -14.95
CA SER A 182 12.33 6.49 -16.05
C SER A 182 12.03 5.10 -16.66
N ASP A 183 11.23 5.06 -17.72
CA ASP A 183 11.09 3.86 -18.56
C ASP A 183 12.31 3.68 -19.50
N PHE A 184 13.28 4.58 -19.42
CA PHE A 184 14.44 4.67 -20.33
C PHE A 184 15.63 3.79 -19.91
N ILE A 185 15.89 3.66 -18.60
CA ILE A 185 17.09 2.98 -18.09
C ILE A 185 16.67 1.63 -17.49
N THR A 186 17.38 0.56 -17.85
CA THR A 186 17.19 -0.74 -17.20
C THR A 186 17.60 -0.68 -15.74
N ALA A 187 17.09 -1.60 -14.91
CA ALA A 187 17.43 -1.60 -13.50
C ALA A 187 18.95 -1.78 -13.26
N GLN A 188 19.62 -2.59 -14.09
CA GLN A 188 21.06 -2.85 -14.02
C GLN A 188 21.88 -1.61 -14.44
N GLU A 189 21.51 -0.95 -15.55
CA GLU A 189 22.16 0.30 -15.98
C GLU A 189 21.95 1.42 -14.96
N PHE A 190 20.86 1.38 -14.19
CA PHE A 190 20.54 2.38 -13.18
C PHE A 190 21.38 2.24 -11.89
N GLU A 191 22.05 1.10 -11.65
CA GLU A 191 22.80 0.84 -10.41
C GLU A 191 23.80 1.95 -10.04
N PRO A 192 24.68 2.44 -10.96
CA PRO A 192 25.64 3.48 -10.62
C PRO A 192 24.97 4.80 -10.22
N ILE A 193 23.83 5.13 -10.84
CA ILE A 193 23.04 6.33 -10.52
C ILE A 193 22.39 6.17 -9.15
N ALA A 194 21.78 5.01 -8.88
CA ALA A 194 21.18 4.69 -7.59
C ALA A 194 22.20 4.71 -6.45
N ARG A 195 23.45 4.34 -6.71
CA ARG A 195 24.56 4.43 -5.73
C ARG A 195 24.88 5.89 -5.38
N GLY A 196 24.82 6.80 -6.36
CA GLY A 196 24.90 8.24 -6.11
C GLY A 196 23.73 8.74 -5.25
N ILE A 197 22.50 8.30 -5.55
CA ILE A 197 21.30 8.65 -4.77
C ILE A 197 21.37 8.07 -3.35
N TYR A 198 21.90 6.87 -3.18
CA TYR A 198 22.18 6.27 -1.88
C TYR A 198 23.11 7.15 -1.04
N ASN A 199 24.23 7.61 -1.62
CA ASN A 199 25.16 8.51 -0.93
C ASN A 199 24.47 9.83 -0.55
N PHE A 200 23.66 10.39 -1.44
CA PHE A 200 22.84 11.57 -1.14
C PHE A 200 21.93 11.36 0.07
N TRP A 201 21.20 10.24 0.15
CA TRP A 201 20.35 9.95 1.30
C TRP A 201 21.15 9.73 2.58
N LYS A 202 22.28 9.03 2.50
CA LYS A 202 23.18 8.82 3.64
C LYS A 202 23.64 10.15 4.25
N GLU A 203 24.01 11.11 3.41
CA GLU A 203 24.40 12.46 3.84
C GLU A 203 23.22 13.28 4.36
N LYS A 204 22.08 13.27 3.64
CA LYS A 204 20.91 14.11 3.98
C LYS A 204 20.18 13.68 5.23
N VAL A 205 20.04 12.38 5.45
CA VAL A 205 19.30 11.87 6.59
C VAL A 205 20.21 11.75 7.82
N GLY A 206 21.54 11.87 7.65
CA GLY A 206 22.52 11.79 8.74
C GLY A 206 22.56 10.42 9.44
N VAL A 207 21.98 9.39 8.81
CA VAL A 207 21.83 8.05 9.39
C VAL A 207 22.71 7.08 8.62
N GLN A 208 23.64 6.43 9.33
CA GLN A 208 24.56 5.45 8.75
C GLN A 208 23.90 4.11 8.38
N ASP A 209 22.65 3.88 8.81
CA ASP A 209 21.94 2.60 8.71
C ASP A 209 21.24 2.35 7.36
N ILE A 210 21.43 3.22 6.36
CA ILE A 210 20.99 2.89 5.00
C ILE A 210 22.00 1.92 4.40
N ILE A 211 21.51 0.75 3.97
CA ILE A 211 22.31 -0.28 3.30
C ILE A 211 21.96 -0.23 1.81
N PHE A 212 22.99 -0.11 0.97
CA PHE A 212 22.80 -0.18 -0.48
C PHE A 212 22.43 -1.62 -0.88
N PRO A 213 21.34 -1.84 -1.64
CA PRO A 213 20.77 -3.17 -1.85
C PRO A 213 21.47 -3.93 -3.00
N THR A 214 22.78 -4.17 -2.90
CA THR A 214 23.57 -4.83 -3.97
C THR A 214 22.99 -6.17 -4.41
N GLU A 215 22.49 -6.99 -3.47
CA GLU A 215 21.92 -8.30 -3.82
C GLU A 215 20.60 -8.19 -4.59
N VAL A 216 19.83 -7.12 -4.40
CA VAL A 216 18.56 -6.90 -5.11
C VAL A 216 18.81 -6.68 -6.60
N TYR A 217 19.91 -6.01 -6.97
CA TYR A 217 20.30 -5.81 -8.37
C TYR A 217 20.55 -7.12 -9.13
N LYS A 218 20.97 -8.18 -8.42
CA LYS A 218 21.15 -9.52 -9.01
C LYS A 218 19.83 -10.22 -9.29
N THR A 219 18.73 -9.74 -8.71
CA THR A 219 17.38 -10.28 -8.91
C THR A 219 16.63 -9.59 -10.05
N PHE A 220 17.11 -8.44 -10.51
CA PHE A 220 16.54 -7.74 -11.64
C PHE A 220 16.88 -8.52 -12.92
N LYS A 221 15.86 -8.73 -13.74
CA LYS A 221 15.99 -9.41 -15.03
C LYS A 221 16.42 -8.43 -16.10
#